data_AF-E9SDQ9-F1
#
_entry.id   AF-E9SDQ9-F1
#
_cell.length_a   1.000
_cell.length_b   1.000
_cell.length_c   1.000
_cell.angle_alpha   90.00
_cell.angle_beta   90.00
_cell.angle_gamma   90.00
#
_symmetry.space_group_name_H-M   'P 1'
#
loop_
_entity.id
_entity.type
_entity.pdbx_description
1 polymer ?
#
loop_
_entity_poly.entity_id
_entity_poly.type
_entity_poly.pdbx_seq_one_letter_code
_entity_poly.pdbx_strand_id
1 'polypeptide(L)'
;MSCHDIGRGLSSVVKVILEKLDSGEISVNTARDLLYACRKGVHWCDGNENEAMIQMHQMRCGYCLKKLSEGDTIYSLYDIPHSFENEHHQEIRAIDAKVADYFLCSECFEKLLDTIAPGTGAEMRKYIEEKCSEDCWHYQDCRRPWEIDE
;
A
#
# COMPACT_ATOMS: atom_id res chain seq x y z
N MET A 1 -2.68 22.62 -3.48
CA MET A 1 -4.12 22.28 -3.39
C MET A 1 -4.29 21.10 -4.30
N SER A 2 -4.67 19.93 -3.79
CA SER A 2 -4.73 18.72 -4.60
C SER A 2 -6.04 18.65 -5.40
N CYS A 3 -6.00 18.08 -6.61
CA CYS A 3 -7.21 17.77 -7.37
C CYS A 3 -7.90 16.55 -6.78
N HIS A 4 -8.94 16.78 -5.99
CA HIS A 4 -9.71 15.72 -5.35
C HIS A 4 -10.56 14.92 -6.35
N ASP A 5 -10.95 15.52 -7.47
CA ASP A 5 -11.82 14.88 -8.46
C ASP A 5 -11.13 13.73 -9.18
N ILE A 6 -9.83 13.86 -9.51
CA ILE A 6 -9.06 12.76 -10.10
C ILE A 6 -8.86 11.63 -9.09
N GLY A 7 -8.68 11.96 -7.81
CA GLY A 7 -8.59 10.99 -6.71
C GLY A 7 -9.85 10.15 -6.63
N ARG A 8 -11.01 10.79 -6.49
CA ARG A 8 -12.31 10.10 -6.45
C ARG A 8 -12.60 9.32 -7.73
N GLY A 9 -12.29 9.90 -8.88
CA GLY A 9 -12.45 9.23 -10.18
C GLY A 9 -11.66 7.92 -10.25
N LEU A 10 -10.37 7.95 -9.87
CA LEU A 10 -9.53 6.75 -9.87
C LEU A 10 -9.91 5.76 -8.75
N SER A 11 -10.40 6.25 -7.62
CA SER A 11 -10.95 5.40 -6.55
C SER A 11 -12.11 4.53 -7.04
N SER A 12 -13.01 5.08 -7.86
CA SER A 12 -14.09 4.30 -8.48
C SER A 12 -13.56 3.18 -9.39
N VAL A 13 -12.44 3.41 -10.08
CA VAL A 13 -11.77 2.40 -10.93
C VAL A 13 -11.09 1.34 -10.05
N VAL A 14 -10.41 1.75 -8.99
CA VAL A 14 -9.79 0.85 -8.00
C VAL A 14 -10.83 -0.12 -7.44
N LYS A 15 -12.03 0.35 -7.08
CA LYS A 15 -13.13 -0.50 -6.61
C LYS A 15 -13.45 -1.64 -7.58
N VAL A 16 -13.64 -1.31 -8.87
CA VAL A 16 -13.94 -2.31 -9.92
C VAL A 16 -12.78 -3.29 -10.10
N ILE A 17 -11.53 -2.83 -10.02
CA ILE A 17 -10.35 -3.72 -10.09
C ILE A 17 -10.38 -4.73 -8.93
N LEU A 18 -10.68 -4.27 -7.71
CA LEU A 18 -10.74 -5.13 -6.52
C LEU A 18 -11.91 -6.11 -6.58
N GLU A 19 -13.07 -5.70 -7.07
CA GLU A 19 -14.23 -6.59 -7.30
C GLU A 19 -13.87 -7.71 -8.28
N LYS A 20 -13.20 -7.37 -9.39
CA LYS A 20 -12.73 -8.34 -10.39
C LYS A 20 -11.63 -9.25 -9.86
N LEU A 21 -10.76 -8.75 -8.99
CA LEU A 21 -9.76 -9.56 -8.31
C LEU A 21 -10.44 -10.56 -7.37
N ASP A 22 -11.40 -10.09 -6.57
CA ASP A 22 -12.11 -10.92 -5.58
C ASP A 22 -13.01 -11.97 -6.25
N SER A 23 -13.58 -11.68 -7.42
CA SER A 23 -14.34 -12.65 -8.21
C SER A 23 -13.45 -13.65 -8.96
N GLY A 24 -12.13 -13.42 -8.99
CA GLY A 24 -11.15 -14.23 -9.73
C GLY A 24 -11.14 -13.98 -11.24
N GLU A 25 -11.81 -12.94 -11.73
CA GLU A 25 -11.81 -12.55 -13.15
C GLU A 25 -10.43 -12.07 -13.63
N ILE A 26 -9.62 -11.49 -12.74
CA ILE A 26 -8.26 -11.05 -13.02
C ILE A 26 -7.25 -11.64 -12.02
N SER A 27 -6.01 -11.83 -12.47
CA SER A 27 -4.94 -12.31 -11.60
C SER A 27 -4.45 -11.23 -10.64
N VAL A 28 -3.84 -11.63 -9.51
CA VAL A 28 -3.19 -10.72 -8.55
C VAL A 28 -2.15 -9.83 -9.24
N ASN A 29 -1.36 -10.36 -10.18
CA ASN A 29 -0.35 -9.56 -10.88
C ASN A 29 -1.01 -8.51 -11.78
N THR A 30 -2.04 -8.89 -12.54
CA THR A 30 -2.81 -7.95 -13.38
C THR A 30 -3.46 -6.86 -12.53
N ALA A 31 -4.09 -7.23 -11.41
CA ALA A 31 -4.69 -6.27 -10.50
C ALA A 31 -3.64 -5.29 -9.96
N ARG A 32 -2.46 -5.80 -9.53
CA ARG A 32 -1.39 -4.96 -9.01
C ARG A 32 -0.89 -3.93 -10.02
N ASP A 33 -0.70 -4.32 -11.28
CA ASP A 33 -0.26 -3.41 -12.34
C ASP A 33 -1.30 -2.30 -12.60
N LEU A 34 -2.59 -2.66 -12.65
CA LEU A 34 -3.69 -1.70 -12.83
C LEU A 34 -3.84 -0.75 -11.65
N LEU A 35 -3.75 -1.27 -10.42
CA LEU A 35 -3.82 -0.48 -9.19
C LEU A 35 -2.63 0.49 -9.08
N TYR A 36 -1.42 0.02 -9.40
CA TYR A 36 -0.23 0.89 -9.47
C TYR A 36 -0.42 2.01 -10.50
N ALA A 37 -0.99 1.70 -11.68
CA ALA A 37 -1.31 2.71 -12.67
C ALA A 37 -2.33 3.74 -12.17
N CYS A 38 -3.34 3.32 -11.40
CA CYS A 38 -4.27 4.25 -10.73
C CYS A 38 -3.55 5.13 -9.71
N ARG A 39 -2.73 4.53 -8.84
CA ARG A 39 -1.93 5.26 -7.85
C ARG A 39 -1.05 6.32 -8.51
N LYS A 40 -0.36 6.00 -9.61
CA LYS A 40 0.47 6.99 -10.33
C LYS A 40 -0.34 7.97 -11.18
N GLY A 41 -1.54 7.58 -11.60
CA GLY A 41 -2.43 8.35 -12.47
C GLY A 41 -2.84 9.70 -11.87
N VAL A 42 -2.97 9.78 -10.55
CA VAL A 42 -3.37 11.02 -9.86
C VAL A 42 -2.40 12.18 -10.12
N HIS A 43 -1.11 11.91 -10.31
CA HIS A 43 -0.07 12.94 -10.47
C HIS A 43 -0.20 13.75 -11.77
N TRP A 44 -0.94 13.25 -12.75
CA TRP A 44 -1.24 14.01 -13.97
C TRP A 44 -2.10 15.26 -13.72
N CYS A 45 -2.77 15.34 -12.57
CA CYS A 45 -3.61 16.46 -12.19
C CYS A 45 -3.34 16.94 -10.75
N ASP A 46 -2.14 16.73 -10.20
CA ASP A 46 -1.82 17.07 -8.80
C ASP A 46 -2.81 16.43 -7.80
N GLY A 47 -3.28 15.22 -8.10
CA GLY A 47 -4.20 14.47 -7.23
C GLY A 47 -3.49 13.78 -6.07
N ASN A 48 -4.28 13.20 -5.17
CA ASN A 48 -3.78 12.53 -3.97
C ASN A 48 -3.84 11.00 -4.12
N GLU A 49 -2.71 10.31 -3.92
CA GLU A 49 -2.63 8.84 -3.99
C GLU A 49 -3.56 8.17 -2.96
N ASN A 50 -3.65 8.70 -1.74
CA ASN A 50 -4.50 8.13 -0.68
C ASN A 50 -5.98 8.19 -1.04
N GLU A 51 -6.42 9.27 -1.70
CA GLU A 51 -7.81 9.39 -2.15
C GLU A 51 -8.13 8.42 -3.28
N ALA A 52 -7.21 8.26 -4.23
CA ALA A 52 -7.38 7.27 -5.31
C ALA A 52 -7.33 5.83 -4.81
N MET A 53 -6.53 5.55 -3.79
CA MET A 53 -6.34 4.20 -3.28
C MET A 53 -7.22 3.87 -2.07
N ILE A 54 -8.12 4.78 -1.63
CA ILE A 54 -8.92 4.63 -0.41
C ILE A 54 -9.68 3.30 -0.32
N GLN A 55 -10.09 2.73 -1.46
CA GLN A 55 -10.79 1.43 -1.55
C GLN A 55 -9.90 0.20 -1.31
N MET A 56 -8.58 0.36 -1.22
CA MET A 56 -7.66 -0.68 -0.73
C MET A 56 -6.74 -0.21 0.40
N HIS A 57 -6.65 1.10 0.63
CA HIS A 57 -5.68 1.70 1.51
C HIS A 57 -5.76 1.11 2.91
N GLN A 58 -4.65 0.55 3.40
CA GLN A 58 -4.56 -0.17 4.66
C GLN A 58 -5.49 -1.38 4.83
N MET A 59 -6.34 -1.73 3.86
CA MET A 59 -7.24 -2.90 3.95
C MET A 59 -6.69 -4.17 3.34
N ARG A 60 -5.65 -4.03 2.52
CA ARG A 60 -5.01 -5.13 1.82
C ARG A 60 -3.51 -4.90 1.80
N CYS A 61 -2.75 -5.98 1.69
CA CYS A 61 -1.34 -5.85 1.37
C CYS A 61 -1.16 -5.28 -0.04
N GLY A 62 -0.41 -4.19 -0.20
CA GLY A 62 -0.11 -3.54 -1.48
C GLY A 62 0.66 -4.42 -2.48
N TYR A 63 1.26 -5.53 -2.04
CA TYR A 63 1.95 -6.46 -2.94
C TYR A 63 1.10 -7.71 -3.24
N CYS A 64 0.77 -8.53 -2.25
CA CYS A 64 0.02 -9.76 -2.50
C CYS A 64 -1.50 -9.56 -2.63
N LEU A 65 -2.01 -8.36 -2.35
CA LEU A 65 -3.42 -7.96 -2.42
C LEU A 65 -4.37 -8.78 -1.53
N LYS A 66 -3.82 -9.56 -0.58
CA LYS A 66 -4.62 -10.28 0.42
C LYS A 66 -5.37 -9.29 1.30
N LYS A 67 -6.64 -9.57 1.57
CA LYS A 67 -7.45 -8.83 2.55
C LYS A 67 -6.86 -8.98 3.93
N LEU A 68 -6.87 -7.89 4.68
CA LEU A 68 -6.50 -7.87 6.08
C LEU A 68 -7.75 -7.95 6.94
N SER A 69 -7.61 -8.54 8.11
CA SER A 69 -8.64 -8.68 9.13
C SER A 69 -8.15 -8.09 10.45
N GLU A 70 -9.07 -7.80 11.37
CA GLU A 70 -8.74 -7.30 12.70
C GLU A 70 -7.69 -8.19 13.38
N GLY A 71 -6.61 -7.57 13.87
CA GLY A 71 -5.46 -8.26 14.46
C GLY A 71 -4.36 -8.65 13.47
N ASP A 72 -4.56 -8.50 12.16
CA ASP A 72 -3.46 -8.63 11.19
C ASP A 72 -2.45 -7.49 11.34
N THR A 73 -1.18 -7.79 11.10
CA THR A 73 -0.11 -6.79 11.05
C THR A 73 0.08 -6.26 9.64
N ILE A 74 0.37 -4.96 9.57
CA ILE A 74 0.58 -4.21 8.33
C ILE A 74 1.74 -3.24 8.55
N TYR A 75 2.61 -3.05 7.58
CA TYR A 75 3.81 -2.22 7.71
C TYR A 75 3.91 -1.28 6.53
N SER A 76 4.13 0.01 6.80
CA SER A 76 4.33 1.01 5.76
C SER A 76 5.79 1.07 5.33
N LEU A 77 6.05 1.20 4.03
CA LEU A 77 7.37 1.58 3.53
C LEU A 77 7.80 2.99 3.99
N TYR A 78 6.88 3.82 4.46
CA TYR A 78 7.18 5.17 4.99
C TYR A 78 7.52 5.19 6.48
N ASP A 79 7.33 4.08 7.20
CA ASP A 79 7.62 4.00 8.65
C ASP A 79 9.05 3.50 8.94
N ILE A 80 9.84 3.21 7.90
CA ILE A 80 11.24 2.82 8.03
C ILE A 80 12.11 4.03 8.44
N PRO A 81 13.29 3.82 9.05
CA PRO A 81 14.16 4.92 9.45
C PRO A 81 14.57 5.78 8.25
N HIS A 82 14.45 7.11 8.34
CA HIS A 82 14.88 8.02 7.28
C HIS A 82 16.35 7.87 6.87
N SER A 83 17.23 7.49 7.81
CA SER A 83 18.64 7.22 7.48
C SER A 83 18.77 6.04 6.52
N PHE A 84 17.98 4.98 6.75
CA PHE A 84 17.93 3.79 5.90
C PHE A 84 17.30 4.11 4.53
N GLU A 85 16.18 4.84 4.52
CA GLU A 85 15.52 5.28 3.28
C GLU A 85 16.45 6.13 2.40
N ASN A 86 17.25 7.03 2.99
CA ASN A 86 18.20 7.86 2.26
C ASN A 86 19.37 7.04 1.69
N GLU A 87 19.89 6.06 2.44
CA GLU A 87 20.98 5.19 2.00
C GLU A 87 20.53 4.25 0.87
N HIS A 88 19.31 3.72 0.94
CA HIS A 88 18.76 2.75 -0.01
C HIS A 88 17.64 3.33 -0.89
N HIS A 89 17.75 4.62 -1.22
CA HIS A 89 16.66 5.36 -1.87
C HIS A 89 16.23 4.75 -3.21
N GLN A 90 17.18 4.24 -3.99
CA GLN A 90 16.88 3.66 -5.31
C GLN A 90 16.17 2.31 -5.17
N GLU A 91 16.60 1.49 -4.22
CA GLU A 91 16.03 0.20 -3.93
C GLU A 91 14.61 0.33 -3.35
N ILE A 92 14.40 1.26 -2.42
CA ILE A 92 13.06 1.57 -1.88
C ILE A 92 12.13 2.06 -2.99
N ARG A 93 12.58 2.94 -3.90
CA ARG A 93 11.79 3.32 -5.07
C ARG A 93 11.48 2.13 -5.99
N ALA A 94 12.43 1.23 -6.18
CA ALA A 94 12.22 0.03 -7.00
C ALA A 94 11.25 -0.97 -6.34
N ILE A 95 11.15 -0.97 -5.01
CA ILE A 95 10.13 -1.70 -4.26
C ILE A 95 8.78 -1.01 -4.40
N ASP A 96 8.71 0.31 -4.18
CA ASP A 96 7.47 1.09 -4.30
C ASP A 96 6.83 0.95 -5.69
N ALA A 97 7.65 0.92 -6.75
CA ALA A 97 7.19 0.71 -8.12
C ALA A 97 6.58 -0.67 -8.40
N LYS A 98 6.71 -1.63 -7.46
CA LYS A 98 6.16 -2.99 -7.58
C LYS A 98 4.91 -3.19 -6.73
N VAL A 99 4.47 -2.21 -5.96
CA VAL A 99 3.35 -2.34 -5.03
C VAL A 99 2.23 -1.37 -5.42
N ALA A 100 0.99 -1.82 -5.21
CA ALA A 100 -0.21 -1.03 -5.44
C ALA A 100 -0.48 -0.03 -4.31
N ASP A 101 0.01 -0.30 -3.10
CA ASP A 101 -0.03 0.57 -1.93
C ASP A 101 1.25 0.36 -1.11
N TYR A 102 1.65 1.35 -0.34
CA TYR A 102 2.87 1.34 0.47
C TYR A 102 2.72 0.54 1.78
N PHE A 103 1.50 0.09 2.10
CA PHE A 103 1.20 -0.78 3.22
C PHE A 103 1.28 -2.26 2.85
N LEU A 104 2.07 -3.03 3.60
CA LEU A 104 2.39 -4.43 3.27
C LEU A 104 2.12 -5.35 4.47
N CYS A 105 1.68 -6.58 4.23
CA CYS A 105 1.71 -7.59 5.30
C CYS A 105 3.16 -7.92 5.68
N SER A 106 3.37 -8.44 6.88
CA SER A 106 4.68 -8.88 7.39
C SER A 106 5.51 -9.65 6.37
N GLU A 107 4.95 -10.71 5.77
CA GLU A 107 5.62 -11.56 4.81
C GLU A 107 6.09 -10.81 3.56
N CYS A 108 5.26 -9.90 3.02
CA CYS A 108 5.61 -9.14 1.82
C CYS A 108 6.57 -8.00 2.13
N PHE A 109 6.41 -7.36 3.30
CA PHE A 109 7.34 -6.35 3.79
C PHE A 109 8.74 -6.92 3.92
N GLU A 110 8.86 -8.07 4.60
CA GLU A 110 10.14 -8.75 4.77
C GLU A 110 10.73 -9.20 3.43
N LYS A 111 9.93 -9.91 2.62
CA LYS A 111 10.35 -10.40 1.31
C LYS A 111 10.88 -9.29 0.39
N LEU A 112 10.23 -8.12 0.37
CA LEU A 112 10.61 -7.05 -0.54
C LEU A 112 11.86 -6.32 -0.04
N LEU A 113 11.96 -6.03 1.26
CA LEU A 113 13.15 -5.39 1.83
C LEU A 113 14.37 -6.31 1.85
N ASP A 114 14.18 -7.61 1.97
CA ASP A 114 15.27 -8.59 1.90
C ASP A 114 15.92 -8.66 0.50
N THR A 115 15.33 -8.03 -0.52
CA THR A 115 15.99 -7.85 -1.81
C THR A 115 17.14 -6.84 -1.78
N ILE A 116 17.22 -5.99 -0.75
CA ILE A 116 18.34 -5.07 -0.49
C ILE A 116 19.49 -5.87 0.14
N ALA A 117 19.23 -6.51 1.27
CA ALA A 117 20.12 -7.46 1.91
C ALA A 117 19.31 -8.45 2.78
N PRO A 118 19.76 -9.71 2.96
CA PRO A 118 19.04 -10.68 3.77
C PRO A 118 18.88 -10.21 5.23
N GLY A 119 17.66 -10.26 5.76
CA GLY A 119 17.33 -9.90 7.14
C GLY A 119 16.95 -8.44 7.35
N THR A 120 17.14 -7.58 6.34
CA THR A 120 16.72 -6.17 6.37
C THR A 120 15.23 -6.03 6.68
N GLY A 121 14.40 -6.89 6.11
CA GLY A 121 12.96 -6.85 6.32
C GLY A 121 12.55 -7.01 7.79
N ALA A 122 13.12 -8.04 8.45
CA ALA A 122 12.85 -8.31 9.85
C ALA A 122 13.40 -7.20 10.77
N GLU A 123 14.56 -6.62 10.42
CA GLU A 123 15.15 -5.50 11.14
C GLU A 123 14.25 -4.25 11.07
N MET A 124 13.79 -3.88 9.87
CA MET A 124 12.92 -2.71 9.68
C MET A 124 11.56 -2.91 10.36
N ARG A 125 11.00 -4.13 10.30
CA ARG A 125 9.76 -4.45 11.01
C ARG A 125 9.92 -4.25 12.52
N LYS A 126 10.98 -4.80 13.11
CA LYS A 126 11.28 -4.65 14.53
C LYS A 126 11.47 -3.17 14.91
N TYR A 127 12.13 -2.38 14.07
CA TYR A 127 12.23 -0.94 14.29
C TYR A 127 10.85 -0.28 14.38
N ILE A 128 9.94 -0.58 13.45
CA ILE A 128 8.58 -0.03 13.44
C ILE A 128 7.83 -0.44 14.72
N GLU A 129 7.88 -1.71 15.11
CA GLU A 129 7.24 -2.23 16.32
C GLU A 129 7.78 -1.54 17.61
N GLU A 130 9.05 -1.16 17.63
CA GLU A 130 9.69 -0.49 18.78
C GLU A 130 9.48 1.03 18.81
N LYS A 131 9.23 1.67 17.67
CA LYS A 131 9.22 3.14 17.53
C LYS A 131 7.85 3.74 17.26
N CYS A 132 6.97 2.99 16.62
CA CYS A 132 5.62 3.44 16.28
C CYS A 132 4.60 2.87 17.27
N SER A 133 3.47 3.56 17.44
CA SER A 133 2.34 3.01 18.19
C SER A 133 1.77 1.77 17.51
N GLU A 134 1.14 0.87 18.28
CA GLU A 134 0.51 -0.34 17.75
C GLU A 134 -0.48 -0.05 16.62
N ASP A 135 -1.20 1.07 16.69
CA ASP A 135 -2.14 1.53 15.65
C ASP A 135 -1.47 1.79 14.29
N CYS A 136 -0.15 2.02 14.25
CA CYS A 136 0.59 2.24 13.01
C CYS A 136 0.89 0.95 12.25
N TRP A 137 0.92 -0.19 12.95
CA TRP A 137 1.34 -1.47 12.38
C TRP A 137 0.37 -2.63 12.59
N HIS A 138 -0.82 -2.34 13.12
CA HIS A 138 -1.97 -3.21 13.07
C HIS A 138 -3.03 -2.69 12.11
N TYR A 139 -3.70 -3.61 11.44
CA TYR A 139 -4.82 -3.28 10.59
C TYR A 139 -5.93 -2.59 11.37
N GLN A 140 -6.37 -1.45 10.84
CA GLN A 140 -7.61 -0.77 11.22
C GLN A 140 -8.29 -0.30 9.92
N ASP A 141 -9.61 -0.48 9.80
CA ASP A 141 -10.35 0.13 8.69
C ASP A 141 -10.40 1.64 8.92
N CYS A 142 -9.51 2.36 8.23
CA CYS A 142 -9.37 3.80 8.36
C CYS A 142 -10.36 4.59 7.49
N ARG A 143 -11.20 3.89 6.70
CA ARG A 143 -12.22 4.51 5.88
C ARG A 143 -13.33 5.08 6.74
N ARG A 144 -13.84 6.22 6.29
CA ARG A 144 -15.03 6.84 6.85
C ARG A 144 -16.26 6.14 6.30
N PRO A 145 -17.41 6.17 7.00
CA PRO A 145 -18.62 5.45 6.56
C PRO A 145 -19.04 5.76 5.11
N TRP A 146 -18.88 7.01 4.65
CA TRP A 146 -19.25 7.41 3.29
C TRP A 146 -18.24 6.97 2.21
N GLU A 147 -17.07 6.47 2.59
CA GLU A 147 -16.05 5.92 1.66
C GLU A 147 -16.26 4.42 1.42
N ILE A 148 -17.19 3.78 2.13
CA ILE A 148 -17.49 2.33 1.99
C ILE A 148 -18.51 2.10 0.86
N ASP A 149 -19.44 3.03 0.67
CA ASP A 149 -20.60 2.87 -0.21
C ASP A 149 -20.45 3.52 -1.60
N GLU A 150 -19.50 4.45 -1.80
CA GLU A 150 -19.10 4.97 -3.13
C GLU A 150 -18.25 3.97 -3.90
#